data_AF-A0A9P5BR59-F1
#
_entry.id   AF-A0A9P5BR59-F1
#
_cell.length_a   1.000
_cell.length_b   1.000
_cell.length_c   1.000
_cell.angle_alpha   90.00
_cell.angle_beta   90.00
_cell.angle_gamma   90.00
#
_symmetry.space_group_name_H-M   'P 1'
#
loop_
_entity.id
_entity.type
_entity.pdbx_description
1 polymer ?
#
loop_
_entity_poly.entity_id
_entity_poly.type
_entity_poly.pdbx_seq_one_letter_code
_entity_poly.pdbx_strand_id
1 'polypeptide(L)'
;MRVTSLLRPTTRFLARSTPRAVVQRQPLTRFLATGAPIAEKSIDTPIDQIPSAEARERVSTTRKALPNPQQGKSPKLRFPRSVQALYLQPLRCEAEYGIPSCDLQLRSFSIRNLEFFVDFALRAAYYLKLPAFGPVPLPRITERWTVPRSSFIFKKSQENFERITLRRLIQIRDGNPETVQLWLAFLQKHAYYGIGMKANIWDFGKLGVGKSMDAISEHALGAIEPKWEQLSQLRSLDTVEKVEEFLATSRFNTDSGKRAEGQRRFVKEQFKREKMMKRKEAE
;
A
#
# COMPACT_ATOMS: atom_id res chain seq x y z
N MET A 1 -46.86 24.98 36.98
CA MET A 1 -45.64 24.98 37.82
C MET A 1 -45.71 23.82 38.81
N ARG A 2 -44.91 22.78 38.62
CA ARG A 2 -44.47 21.82 39.65
C ARG A 2 -43.33 21.01 39.05
N VAL A 3 -42.12 21.38 39.45
CA VAL A 3 -40.85 20.76 39.08
C VAL A 3 -40.69 19.49 39.90
N THR A 4 -40.51 18.35 39.26
CA THR A 4 -40.01 17.13 39.92
C THR A 4 -38.86 16.55 39.10
N SER A 5 -37.67 16.83 39.58
CA SER A 5 -36.40 16.24 39.15
C SER A 5 -36.28 14.83 39.72
N LEU A 6 -36.08 13.82 38.87
CA LEU A 6 -35.60 12.52 39.31
C LEU A 6 -34.39 12.08 38.48
N LEU A 7 -33.35 11.77 39.24
CA LEU A 7 -31.97 11.51 38.86
C LEU A 7 -31.83 10.25 37.99
N ARG A 8 -30.85 10.32 37.09
CA ARG A 8 -30.31 9.19 36.31
C ARG A 8 -29.64 8.15 37.23
N PRO A 9 -29.88 6.84 37.06
CA PRO A 9 -29.02 5.83 37.66
C PRO A 9 -27.77 5.61 36.80
N THR A 10 -26.60 5.84 37.39
CA THR A 10 -25.29 5.49 36.84
C THR A 10 -24.99 4.02 37.16
N THR A 11 -24.97 3.16 36.15
CA THR A 11 -24.52 1.78 36.31
C THR A 11 -22.99 1.73 36.18
N ARG A 12 -22.33 1.60 37.34
CA ARG A 12 -20.92 1.22 37.45
C ARG A 12 -20.75 -0.21 36.95
N PHE A 13 -20.08 -0.40 35.81
CA PHE A 13 -19.57 -1.70 35.41
C PHE A 13 -18.20 -1.92 36.06
N LEU A 14 -18.15 -2.90 36.96
CA LEU A 14 -16.95 -3.39 37.62
C LEU A 14 -16.03 -4.07 36.60
N ALA A 15 -14.80 -3.58 36.49
CA ALA A 15 -13.73 -4.23 35.74
C ALA A 15 -13.36 -5.55 36.44
N ARG A 16 -13.55 -6.67 35.73
CA ARG A 16 -13.14 -8.00 36.17
C ARG A 16 -11.73 -8.26 35.67
N SER A 17 -10.78 -8.36 36.60
CA SER A 17 -9.42 -8.79 36.35
C SER A 17 -9.38 -10.30 36.10
N THR A 18 -8.67 -10.73 35.06
CA THR A 18 -8.20 -12.11 34.92
C THR A 18 -6.71 -12.10 34.55
N PRO A 19 -5.90 -13.01 35.13
CA PRO A 19 -4.46 -13.02 34.94
C PRO A 19 -4.01 -13.95 33.81
N ARG A 20 -2.75 -13.73 33.38
CA ARG A 20 -1.76 -14.73 32.96
C ARG A 20 -1.76 -15.19 31.49
N ALA A 21 -0.66 -14.89 30.79
CA ALA A 21 0.11 -15.89 30.03
C ALA A 21 1.46 -15.28 29.60
N VAL A 22 2.53 -15.60 30.35
CA VAL A 22 3.91 -15.38 29.94
C VAL A 22 4.27 -16.50 28.97
N VAL A 23 4.52 -16.15 27.71
CA VAL A 23 4.96 -17.10 26.68
C VAL A 23 6.48 -17.06 26.60
N GLN A 24 7.15 -17.91 27.37
CA GLN A 24 8.53 -18.30 27.12
C GLN A 24 8.55 -19.31 25.97
N ARG A 25 9.23 -18.97 24.86
CA ARG A 25 9.55 -19.93 23.80
C ARG A 25 10.99 -20.37 23.94
N GLN A 26 11.19 -21.64 24.28
CA GLN A 26 12.47 -22.34 24.11
C GLN A 26 12.64 -22.79 22.64
N PRO A 27 13.87 -22.90 22.12
CA PRO A 27 14.12 -23.48 20.80
C PRO A 27 14.28 -25.00 20.89
N LEU A 28 13.48 -25.73 20.11
CA LEU A 28 13.70 -27.15 19.84
C LEU A 28 14.38 -27.33 18.48
N THR A 29 15.46 -28.10 18.54
CA THR A 29 16.29 -28.57 17.45
C THR A 29 15.61 -29.64 16.60
N ARG A 30 15.73 -29.46 15.26
CA ARG A 30 16.20 -30.40 14.22
C ARG A 30 15.50 -31.76 14.00
N PHE A 31 15.45 -32.12 12.70
CA PHE A 31 15.18 -33.43 12.06
C PHE A 31 13.70 -33.72 11.74
N LEU A 32 13.27 -34.27 10.58
CA LEU A 32 13.93 -34.91 9.43
C LEU A 32 13.04 -34.74 8.18
N ALA A 33 13.65 -34.62 7.00
CA ALA A 33 12.98 -34.61 5.70
C ALA A 33 12.68 -36.04 5.22
N THR A 34 11.50 -36.21 4.62
CA THR A 34 11.01 -37.43 3.97
C THR A 34 11.62 -37.56 2.56
N GLY A 35 12.06 -38.78 2.22
CA GLY A 35 12.45 -39.18 0.88
C GLY A 35 12.33 -40.70 0.75
N ALA A 36 11.47 -41.15 -0.16
CA ALA A 36 11.24 -42.58 -0.45
C ALA A 36 12.38 -43.16 -1.33
N PRO A 37 12.63 -44.49 -1.29
CA PRO A 37 13.81 -45.13 -1.89
C PRO A 37 13.52 -45.82 -3.22
N ILE A 38 14.54 -45.95 -4.08
CA ILE A 38 14.57 -46.92 -5.19
C ILE A 38 15.95 -47.62 -5.21
N ALA A 39 15.88 -48.93 -4.90
CA ALA A 39 16.68 -50.11 -5.26
C ALA A 39 18.18 -50.01 -5.58
N GLU A 40 18.97 -50.87 -4.92
CA GLU A 40 19.77 -51.92 -5.57
C GLU A 40 20.23 -53.01 -4.58
N LYS A 41 20.53 -54.19 -5.13
CA LYS A 41 20.46 -55.55 -4.56
C LYS A 41 21.62 -55.93 -3.62
N SER A 42 21.34 -56.82 -2.65
CA SER A 42 22.31 -57.73 -2.04
C SER A 42 21.76 -59.16 -2.02
N ILE A 43 22.60 -60.14 -2.34
CA ILE A 43 22.39 -61.58 -2.14
C ILE A 43 23.40 -62.00 -1.08
N ASP A 44 22.91 -62.60 0.00
CA ASP A 44 23.71 -63.18 1.07
C ASP A 44 24.18 -64.59 0.72
N THR A 45 25.36 -64.97 1.21
CA THR A 45 25.65 -66.29 1.81
C THR A 45 26.94 -66.19 2.66
N PRO A 46 27.10 -67.02 3.71
CA PRO A 46 27.80 -66.59 4.94
C PRO A 46 29.04 -67.44 5.30
N ILE A 47 29.64 -67.08 6.45
CA ILE A 47 30.55 -67.85 7.33
C ILE A 47 32.05 -67.65 7.00
N ASP A 48 32.84 -66.95 7.84
CA ASP A 48 33.48 -67.46 9.06
C ASP A 48 34.50 -66.48 9.72
N GLN A 49 34.65 -66.62 11.04
CA GLN A 49 35.84 -66.36 11.89
C GLN A 49 36.23 -64.92 12.36
N ILE A 50 36.29 -64.81 13.70
CA ILE A 50 36.88 -63.77 14.58
C ILE A 50 38.25 -64.34 15.03
N PRO A 51 39.40 -63.61 15.10
CA PRO A 51 39.70 -62.81 16.31
C PRO A 51 40.61 -61.56 16.18
N SER A 52 40.31 -60.61 17.07
CA SER A 52 41.20 -59.90 18.02
C SER A 52 42.52 -59.23 17.60
N ALA A 53 42.76 -58.11 18.27
CA ALA A 53 44.05 -57.52 18.69
C ALA A 53 44.62 -56.37 17.83
N GLU A 54 44.48 -55.17 18.41
CA GLU A 54 45.54 -54.20 18.67
C GLU A 54 46.77 -54.21 17.74
N ALA A 55 46.95 -53.15 16.94
CA ALA A 55 48.24 -52.50 16.77
C ALA A 55 48.08 -51.13 16.11
N ARG A 56 48.53 -50.10 16.83
CA ARG A 56 48.87 -48.79 16.26
C ARG A 56 50.16 -48.91 15.45
N GLU A 57 50.28 -47.97 14.52
CA GLU A 57 51.46 -47.61 13.71
C GLU A 57 51.78 -48.49 12.51
N ARG A 58 51.74 -47.92 11.30
CA ARG A 58 52.94 -47.38 10.63
C ARG A 58 52.63 -47.02 9.15
N VAL A 59 52.89 -45.75 8.82
CA VAL A 59 53.47 -45.25 7.56
C VAL A 59 52.63 -45.25 6.26
N SER A 60 52.47 -44.01 5.77
CA SER A 60 52.28 -43.55 4.39
C SER A 60 52.04 -44.58 3.29
N THR A 61 50.87 -44.48 2.66
CA THR A 61 50.80 -44.60 1.20
C THR A 61 49.70 -43.68 0.69
N THR A 62 50.09 -42.81 -0.24
CA THR A 62 49.27 -41.95 -1.09
C THR A 62 47.88 -42.52 -1.36
N ARG A 63 46.85 -42.06 -0.64
CA ARG A 63 45.48 -42.17 -1.14
C ARG A 63 45.28 -41.00 -2.09
N LYS A 64 45.44 -41.26 -3.40
CA LYS A 64 44.84 -40.42 -4.44
C LYS A 64 43.41 -40.12 -4.00
N ALA A 65 43.14 -38.88 -3.64
CA ALA A 65 41.77 -38.41 -3.47
C ALA A 65 41.05 -38.73 -4.78
N LEU A 66 39.91 -39.41 -4.70
CA LEU A 66 39.03 -39.55 -5.85
C LEU A 66 38.85 -38.16 -6.48
N PRO A 67 38.99 -38.02 -7.80
CA PRO A 67 38.71 -36.74 -8.43
C PRO A 67 37.24 -36.42 -8.13
N ASN A 68 37.03 -35.30 -7.43
CA ASN A 68 35.69 -34.76 -7.22
C ASN A 68 34.99 -34.71 -8.59
N PRO A 69 33.85 -35.39 -8.80
CA PRO A 69 33.13 -35.40 -10.08
C PRO A 69 32.38 -34.07 -10.33
N GLN A 70 32.97 -32.95 -9.89
CA GLN A 70 32.39 -31.61 -9.94
C GLN A 70 33.27 -30.65 -10.77
N GLN A 71 34.42 -31.10 -11.31
CA GLN A 71 35.19 -30.34 -12.29
C GLN A 71 34.50 -30.44 -13.66
N GLY A 72 33.46 -29.62 -13.86
CA GLY A 72 32.73 -29.59 -15.14
C GLY A 72 31.41 -28.84 -15.17
N LYS A 73 31.04 -28.09 -14.12
CA LYS A 73 29.94 -27.12 -14.23
C LYS A 73 30.55 -25.73 -14.30
N SER A 74 30.42 -25.09 -15.47
CA SER A 74 30.59 -23.64 -15.60
C SER A 74 29.91 -22.95 -14.40
N PRO A 75 30.54 -21.93 -13.79
CA PRO A 75 29.96 -21.27 -12.62
C PRO A 75 28.57 -20.79 -12.99
N LYS A 76 27.53 -21.25 -12.27
CA LYS A 76 26.13 -20.87 -12.53
C LYS A 76 26.05 -19.34 -12.58
N LEU A 77 25.81 -18.79 -13.77
CA LEU A 77 25.73 -17.36 -14.00
C LEU A 77 24.60 -16.81 -13.13
N ARG A 78 24.92 -15.89 -12.20
CA ARG A 78 23.90 -15.21 -11.41
C ARG A 78 23.24 -14.14 -12.26
N PHE A 79 21.91 -14.06 -12.23
CA PHE A 79 21.19 -12.94 -12.83
C PHE A 79 21.60 -11.61 -12.16
N PRO A 80 21.51 -10.46 -12.87
CA PRO A 80 21.80 -9.16 -12.26
C PRO A 80 20.82 -8.86 -11.11
N ARG A 81 21.26 -8.06 -10.14
CA ARG A 81 20.50 -7.78 -8.91
C ARG A 81 19.14 -7.14 -9.16
N SER A 82 19.00 -6.35 -10.22
CA SER A 82 17.73 -5.76 -10.65
C SER A 82 16.70 -6.84 -11.02
N VAL A 83 17.10 -7.84 -11.82
CA VAL A 83 16.24 -8.97 -12.22
C VAL A 83 15.91 -9.84 -11.02
N GLN A 84 16.89 -10.13 -10.16
CA GLN A 84 16.65 -10.90 -8.94
C GLN A 84 15.63 -10.21 -8.03
N ALA A 85 15.71 -8.89 -7.86
CA ALA A 85 14.80 -8.12 -7.01
C ALA A 85 13.34 -8.22 -7.46
N LEU A 86 13.05 -8.40 -8.76
CA LEU A 86 11.69 -8.55 -9.27
C LEU A 86 11.00 -9.81 -8.76
N TYR A 87 11.74 -10.91 -8.64
CA TYR A 87 11.21 -12.19 -8.14
C TYR A 87 11.10 -12.23 -6.61
N LEU A 88 11.78 -11.33 -5.92
CA LEU A 88 11.75 -11.22 -4.47
C LEU A 88 10.68 -10.22 -4.01
N GLN A 89 10.37 -10.28 -2.72
CA GLN A 89 9.56 -9.27 -2.05
C GLN A 89 10.24 -7.89 -2.12
N PRO A 90 9.47 -6.78 -2.11
CA PRO A 90 10.02 -5.44 -2.19
C PRO A 90 10.92 -5.17 -0.97
N LEU A 91 12.17 -4.83 -1.26
CA LEU A 91 13.13 -4.42 -0.24
C LEU A 91 12.66 -3.12 0.41
N ARG A 92 13.00 -2.92 1.69
CA ARG A 92 12.62 -1.74 2.47
C ARG A 92 13.86 -1.11 3.09
N CYS A 93 13.88 0.22 3.14
CA CYS A 93 14.87 0.98 3.88
C CYS A 93 14.41 1.16 5.34
N GLU A 94 15.37 1.23 6.26
CA GLU A 94 15.11 1.53 7.67
C GLU A 94 14.98 3.05 7.87
N ALA A 95 14.16 3.47 8.82
CA ALA A 95 13.96 4.87 9.18
C ALA A 95 14.71 5.18 10.48
N GLU A 96 15.36 6.35 10.56
CA GLU A 96 16.18 6.75 11.72
C GLU A 96 15.34 7.43 12.80
N TYR A 97 14.53 8.41 12.42
CA TYR A 97 13.74 9.25 13.33
C TYR A 97 12.27 8.85 13.36
N GLY A 98 11.77 8.27 12.27
CA GLY A 98 10.40 7.78 12.16
C GLY A 98 9.34 8.88 12.05
N ILE A 99 9.71 10.07 11.57
CA ILE A 99 8.80 11.19 11.37
C ILE A 99 8.08 11.02 10.02
N PRO A 100 6.74 11.08 9.96
CA PRO A 100 6.02 10.89 8.71
C PRO A 100 6.18 12.10 7.78
N SER A 101 6.69 11.87 6.58
CA SER A 101 6.85 12.91 5.54
C SER A 101 5.75 12.84 4.49
N CYS A 102 5.23 11.65 4.18
CA CYS A 102 4.14 11.49 3.23
C CYS A 102 3.26 10.29 3.54
N ASP A 103 1.94 10.51 3.43
CA ASP A 103 0.93 9.47 3.53
C ASP A 103 0.23 9.35 2.16
N LEU A 104 0.46 8.24 1.48
CA LEU A 104 -0.18 7.89 0.22
C LEU A 104 -1.33 6.91 0.47
N GLN A 105 -2.56 7.41 0.33
CA GLN A 105 -3.76 6.60 0.38
C GLN A 105 -4.21 6.20 -1.03
N LEU A 106 -4.19 4.89 -1.28
CA LEU A 106 -4.67 4.29 -2.51
C LEU A 106 -6.08 3.74 -2.31
N ARG A 107 -6.95 3.93 -3.31
CA ARG A 107 -8.33 3.45 -3.32
C ARG A 107 -8.65 2.75 -4.62
N SER A 108 -9.31 1.61 -4.55
CA SER A 108 -9.81 0.90 -5.73
C SER A 108 -11.05 0.07 -5.38
N PHE A 109 -11.80 -0.33 -6.40
CA PHE A 109 -12.87 -1.32 -6.26
C PHE A 109 -12.35 -2.76 -6.45
N SER A 110 -11.12 -2.94 -6.96
CA SER A 110 -10.48 -4.24 -7.17
C SER A 110 -9.26 -4.43 -6.26
N ILE A 111 -9.09 -5.66 -5.74
CA ILE A 111 -7.96 -6.02 -4.87
C ILE A 111 -6.67 -6.17 -5.68
N ARG A 112 -6.73 -6.89 -6.80
CA ARG A 112 -5.54 -7.31 -7.57
C ARG A 112 -4.74 -6.12 -8.07
N ASN A 113 -5.42 -5.13 -8.67
CA ASN A 113 -4.78 -3.93 -9.19
C ASN A 113 -4.17 -3.10 -8.07
N LEU A 114 -4.89 -2.98 -6.95
CA LEU A 114 -4.45 -2.23 -5.78
C LEU A 114 -3.18 -2.82 -5.16
N GLU A 115 -3.14 -4.14 -4.97
CA GLU A 115 -1.98 -4.82 -4.38
C GLU A 115 -0.77 -4.81 -5.31
N PHE A 116 -0.98 -5.01 -6.61
CA PHE A 116 0.08 -4.90 -7.61
C PHE A 116 0.73 -3.51 -7.60
N PHE A 117 -0.10 -2.45 -7.57
CA PHE A 117 0.40 -1.09 -7.61
C PHE A 117 1.08 -0.66 -6.29
N VAL A 118 0.63 -1.17 -5.14
CA VAL A 118 1.34 -0.97 -3.87
C VAL A 118 2.74 -1.59 -3.95
N ASP A 119 2.87 -2.83 -4.45
CA ASP A 119 4.17 -3.47 -4.59
C ASP A 119 5.11 -2.65 -5.49
N PHE A 120 4.59 -2.20 -6.63
CA PHE A 120 5.31 -1.29 -7.54
C PHE A 120 5.77 0.00 -6.83
N ALA A 121 4.91 0.63 -6.04
CA ALA A 121 5.22 1.85 -5.32
C ALA A 121 6.31 1.66 -4.24
N LEU A 122 6.28 0.52 -3.53
CA LEU A 122 7.33 0.17 -2.56
C LEU A 122 8.69 -0.05 -3.23
N ARG A 123 8.71 -0.71 -4.40
CA ARG A 123 9.94 -0.90 -5.18
C ARG A 123 10.54 0.44 -5.61
N ALA A 124 9.71 1.36 -6.09
CA ALA A 124 10.15 2.69 -6.47
C ALA A 124 10.74 3.48 -5.27
N ALA A 125 10.09 3.40 -4.11
CA ALA A 125 10.57 4.05 -2.89
C ALA A 125 11.95 3.53 -2.45
N TYR A 126 12.19 2.23 -2.56
CA TYR A 126 13.49 1.62 -2.21
C TYR A 126 14.65 2.17 -3.05
N TYR A 127 14.44 2.37 -4.36
CA TYR A 127 15.49 2.93 -5.23
C TYR A 127 15.78 4.40 -4.91
N LEU A 128 14.76 5.16 -4.50
CA LEU A 128 14.89 6.54 -4.05
C LEU A 128 15.36 6.66 -2.59
N LYS A 129 15.67 5.53 -1.93
CA LYS A 129 16.10 5.48 -0.52
C LYS A 129 15.09 6.05 0.46
N LEU A 130 13.80 6.03 0.11
CA LEU A 130 12.72 6.44 1.00
C LEU A 130 12.29 5.24 1.86
N PRO A 131 12.31 5.33 3.20
CA PRO A 131 11.86 4.25 4.06
C PRO A 131 10.32 4.22 4.08
N ALA A 132 9.78 3.39 3.20
CA ALA A 132 8.34 3.17 3.04
C ALA A 132 7.84 2.04 3.95
N PHE A 133 6.86 2.37 4.77
CA PHE A 133 6.09 1.42 5.56
C PHE A 133 4.97 0.85 4.68
N GLY A 134 4.91 -0.49 4.68
CA GLY A 134 4.16 -1.30 3.72
C GLY A 134 2.64 -1.06 3.69
N PRO A 135 1.90 -1.78 2.82
CA PRO A 135 0.47 -1.60 2.66
C PRO A 135 -0.26 -1.84 3.97
N VAL A 136 -0.64 -0.77 4.66
CA VAL A 136 -1.55 -0.86 5.79
C VAL A 136 -2.97 -0.99 5.22
N PRO A 137 -3.66 -2.11 5.43
CA PRO A 137 -5.02 -2.27 4.97
C PRO A 137 -5.95 -1.41 5.82
N LEU A 138 -6.42 -0.31 5.25
CA LEU A 138 -7.43 0.50 5.89
C LEU A 138 -8.80 -0.19 5.75
N PRO A 139 -9.74 0.04 6.70
CA PRO A 139 -11.09 -0.52 6.62
C PRO A 139 -11.75 -0.20 5.28
N ARG A 140 -12.42 -1.17 4.67
CA ARG A 140 -13.16 -0.97 3.41
C ARG A 140 -14.44 -0.17 3.66
N ILE A 141 -14.78 0.72 2.74
CA ILE A 141 -16.05 1.46 2.76
C ILE A 141 -17.05 0.65 1.94
N THR A 142 -18.20 0.31 2.52
CA THR A 142 -19.25 -0.43 1.81
C THR A 142 -20.49 0.44 1.69
N GLU A 143 -20.79 0.86 0.48
CA GLU A 143 -22.01 1.61 0.16
C GLU A 143 -23.06 0.62 -0.35
N ARG A 144 -24.28 0.67 0.19
CA ARG A 144 -25.38 -0.23 -0.20
C ARG A 144 -26.59 0.56 -0.63
N TRP A 145 -27.25 0.11 -1.70
CA TRP A 145 -28.51 0.69 -2.15
C TRP A 145 -29.42 -0.40 -2.70
N THR A 146 -30.72 -0.20 -2.54
CA THR A 146 -31.73 -1.12 -3.06
C THR A 146 -32.44 -0.49 -4.25
N VAL A 147 -32.65 -1.30 -5.29
CA VAL A 147 -33.34 -0.89 -6.52
C VAL A 147 -34.47 -1.89 -6.79
N PRO A 148 -35.67 -1.44 -7.18
CA PRO A 148 -36.68 -2.36 -7.71
C PRO A 148 -36.13 -3.10 -8.94
N ARG A 149 -36.39 -4.41 -9.04
CA ARG A 149 -35.93 -5.20 -10.20
C ARG A 149 -36.63 -4.81 -11.49
N SER A 150 -37.92 -4.47 -11.39
CA SER A 150 -38.74 -3.98 -12.51
C SER A 150 -38.70 -2.46 -12.61
N SER A 151 -38.83 -1.93 -13.82
CA SER A 151 -39.01 -0.50 -14.07
C SER A 151 -40.34 0.04 -13.53
N PHE A 152 -41.38 -0.81 -13.42
CA PHE A 152 -42.74 -0.38 -13.07
C PHE A 152 -43.49 -1.33 -12.11
N ILE A 153 -44.37 -0.75 -11.28
CA ILE A 153 -45.30 -1.30 -10.26
C ILE A 153 -44.73 -2.28 -9.21
N PHE A 154 -43.84 -3.20 -9.56
CA PHE A 154 -43.39 -4.32 -8.72
C PHE A 154 -42.38 -3.92 -7.62
N LYS A 155 -42.81 -3.09 -6.65
CA LYS A 155 -41.98 -2.61 -5.54
C LYS A 155 -41.59 -3.69 -4.52
N LYS A 156 -42.37 -4.77 -4.39
CA LYS A 156 -42.07 -5.90 -3.49
C LYS A 156 -40.84 -6.70 -3.95
N SER A 157 -40.51 -6.68 -5.24
CA SER A 157 -39.30 -7.30 -5.78
C SER A 157 -38.17 -6.28 -5.88
N GLN A 158 -37.24 -6.33 -4.92
CA GLN A 158 -36.07 -5.44 -4.87
C GLN A 158 -34.78 -6.25 -4.91
N GLU A 159 -33.71 -5.60 -5.38
CA GLU A 159 -32.36 -6.13 -5.40
C GLU A 159 -31.43 -5.20 -4.60
N ASN A 160 -30.49 -5.82 -3.87
CA ASN A 160 -29.49 -5.12 -3.09
C ASN A 160 -28.21 -5.03 -3.92
N PHE A 161 -27.72 -3.82 -4.14
CA PHE A 161 -26.43 -3.57 -4.74
C PHE A 161 -25.47 -3.04 -3.70
N GLU A 162 -24.20 -3.37 -3.85
CA GLU A 162 -23.13 -2.79 -3.03
C GLU A 162 -21.94 -2.34 -3.87
N ARG A 163 -21.27 -1.31 -3.38
CA ARG A 163 -19.98 -0.84 -3.87
C ARG A 163 -18.99 -0.82 -2.73
N ILE A 164 -18.00 -1.71 -2.82
CA ILE A 164 -16.94 -1.83 -1.83
C ILE A 164 -15.72 -1.06 -2.32
N THR A 165 -15.34 -0.02 -1.59
CA THR A 165 -14.09 0.70 -1.82
C THR A 165 -13.02 0.16 -0.89
N LEU A 166 -12.00 -0.45 -1.48
CA LEU A 166 -10.83 -0.99 -0.80
C LEU A 166 -9.76 0.09 -0.70
N ARG A 167 -9.04 0.10 0.42
CA ARG A 167 -8.09 1.15 0.74
C ARG A 167 -6.79 0.55 1.25
N ARG A 168 -5.67 1.13 0.81
CA ARG A 168 -4.33 0.84 1.31
C ARG A 168 -3.63 2.16 1.62
N LEU A 169 -2.85 2.19 2.69
CA LEU A 169 -2.02 3.32 3.05
C LEU A 169 -0.56 2.90 2.93
N ILE A 170 0.25 3.73 2.29
CA ILE A 170 1.70 3.67 2.29
C ILE A 170 2.18 4.93 3.02
N GLN A 171 2.97 4.74 4.06
CA GLN A 171 3.52 5.85 4.84
C GLN A 171 5.03 5.90 4.59
N ILE A 172 5.53 7.05 4.15
CA ILE A 172 6.96 7.33 4.05
C ILE A 172 7.37 8.11 5.28
N ARG A 173 8.43 7.65 5.93
CA ARG A 173 9.06 8.36 7.05
C ARG A 173 10.38 8.96 6.58
N ASP A 174 10.85 10.00 7.26
CA ASP A 174 12.18 10.61 7.08
C ASP A 174 12.57 10.84 5.60
N GLY A 175 11.61 11.25 4.78
CA GLY A 175 11.80 11.49 3.36
C GLY A 175 12.13 12.94 3.07
N ASN A 176 13.12 13.19 2.21
CA ASN A 176 13.37 14.52 1.67
C ASN A 176 12.18 14.97 0.79
N PRO A 177 11.68 16.22 0.93
CA PRO A 177 10.47 16.68 0.23
C PRO A 177 10.59 16.61 -1.30
N GLU A 178 11.75 16.94 -1.87
CA GLU A 178 11.97 16.89 -3.32
C GLU A 178 11.96 15.45 -3.84
N THR A 179 12.56 14.52 -3.07
CA THR A 179 12.59 13.10 -3.43
C THR A 179 11.19 12.47 -3.32
N VAL A 180 10.41 12.88 -2.32
CA VAL A 180 9.00 12.48 -2.17
C VAL A 180 8.17 12.98 -3.35
N GLN A 181 8.36 14.23 -3.79
CA GLN A 181 7.67 14.76 -4.97
C GLN A 181 8.05 14.00 -6.24
N LEU A 182 9.34 13.68 -6.44
CA LEU A 182 9.80 12.87 -7.55
C LEU A 182 9.16 11.47 -7.56
N TRP A 183 9.08 10.84 -6.38
CA TRP A 183 8.39 9.56 -6.22
C TRP A 183 6.91 9.65 -6.61
N LEU A 184 6.19 10.67 -6.13
CA LEU A 184 4.78 10.87 -6.47
C LEU A 184 4.58 11.14 -7.96
N ALA A 185 5.46 11.95 -8.58
CA ALA A 185 5.43 12.21 -10.01
C ALA A 185 5.66 10.93 -10.84
N PHE A 186 6.59 10.07 -10.40
CA PHE A 186 6.83 8.77 -11.01
C PHE A 186 5.59 7.86 -10.92
N LEU A 187 4.94 7.81 -9.75
CA LEU A 187 3.71 7.04 -9.56
C LEU A 187 2.55 7.56 -10.42
N GLN A 188 2.43 8.88 -10.57
CA GLN A 188 1.42 9.48 -11.42
C GLN A 188 1.65 9.16 -12.91
N LYS A 189 2.90 9.22 -13.38
CA LYS A 189 3.27 8.86 -14.75
C LYS A 189 2.96 7.39 -15.07
N HIS A 190 3.19 6.50 -14.10
CA HIS A 190 2.97 5.06 -14.23
C HIS A 190 1.74 4.58 -13.46
N ALA A 191 0.70 5.42 -13.37
CA ALA A 191 -0.50 5.09 -12.62
C ALA A 191 -1.23 3.90 -13.24
N TYR A 192 -1.51 2.88 -12.43
CA TYR A 192 -2.29 1.73 -12.87
C TYR A 192 -3.78 2.09 -12.91
N TYR A 193 -4.50 1.55 -13.90
CA TYR A 193 -5.90 1.88 -14.11
C TYR A 193 -6.79 1.43 -12.93
N GLY A 194 -7.88 2.18 -12.70
CA GLY A 194 -8.85 1.86 -11.65
C GLY A 194 -8.34 2.11 -10.23
N ILE A 195 -7.27 2.89 -10.06
CA ILE A 195 -6.72 3.28 -8.75
C ILE A 195 -6.82 4.81 -8.60
N GLY A 196 -7.45 5.24 -7.51
CA GLY A 196 -7.42 6.63 -7.06
C GLY A 196 -6.35 6.83 -6.00
N MET A 197 -5.53 7.85 -6.15
CA MET A 197 -4.46 8.19 -5.21
C MET A 197 -4.78 9.49 -4.47
N LYS A 198 -4.52 9.53 -3.17
CA LYS A 198 -4.51 10.77 -2.37
C LYS A 198 -3.22 10.80 -1.57
N ALA A 199 -2.37 11.78 -1.82
CA ALA A 199 -1.15 11.99 -1.06
C ALA A 199 -1.34 13.18 -0.11
N ASN A 200 -0.99 13.00 1.15
CA ASN A 200 -0.74 14.09 2.09
C ASN A 200 0.78 14.22 2.22
N ILE A 201 1.32 15.43 2.06
CA ILE A 201 2.76 15.71 2.17
C ILE A 201 2.95 16.65 3.35
N TRP A 202 3.91 16.34 4.21
CA TRP A 202 4.35 17.20 5.31
C TRP A 202 5.72 17.77 4.97
N ASP A 203 5.86 19.09 5.15
CA ASP A 203 7.10 19.80 4.94
C ASP A 203 7.36 20.75 6.12
N PHE A 204 8.64 21.01 6.39
CA PHE A 204 9.07 21.85 7.50
C PHE A 204 9.35 23.27 7.01
N GLY A 205 8.50 24.20 7.39
CA GLY A 205 8.72 25.63 7.15
C GLY A 205 9.43 26.31 8.32
N LYS A 206 10.32 27.26 8.02
CA LYS A 206 10.82 28.22 9.01
C LYS A 206 9.75 29.29 9.28
N LEU A 207 9.87 29.98 10.42
CA LEU A 207 9.04 31.16 10.70
C LEU A 207 9.36 32.28 9.70
N GLY A 208 8.34 33.06 9.30
CA GLY A 208 8.50 34.14 8.31
C GLY A 208 8.35 33.71 6.85
N VAL A 209 7.38 32.84 6.56
CA VAL A 209 7.16 32.22 5.24
C VAL A 209 7.05 33.21 4.08
N GLY A 210 6.51 34.42 4.31
CA GLY A 210 6.38 35.45 3.26
C GLY A 210 7.70 35.81 2.60
N LYS A 211 8.72 36.16 3.40
CA LYS A 211 10.05 36.52 2.89
C LYS A 211 10.74 35.38 2.16
N SER A 212 10.57 34.14 2.66
CA SER A 212 11.11 32.97 1.97
C SER A 212 10.38 32.68 0.65
N MET A 213 9.07 32.95 0.57
CA MET A 213 8.29 32.73 -0.65
C MET A 213 8.67 33.73 -1.75
N ASP A 214 8.88 34.99 -1.38
CA ASP A 214 9.31 36.03 -2.33
C ASP A 214 10.66 35.67 -2.97
N ALA A 215 11.65 35.24 -2.17
CA ALA A 215 12.95 34.78 -2.69
C ALA A 215 12.85 33.50 -3.54
N ILE A 216 11.98 32.55 -3.17
CA ILE A 216 11.75 31.33 -3.96
C ILE A 216 11.10 31.67 -5.30
N SER A 217 10.23 32.68 -5.35
CA SER A 217 9.53 33.06 -6.59
C SER A 217 10.52 33.43 -7.71
N GLU A 218 11.59 34.16 -7.40
CA GLU A 218 12.63 34.54 -8.37
C GLU A 218 13.37 33.31 -8.93
N HIS A 219 13.77 32.37 -8.06
CA HIS A 219 14.39 31.11 -8.48
C HIS A 219 13.44 30.21 -9.26
N ALA A 220 12.17 30.18 -8.89
CA ALA A 220 11.15 29.37 -9.54
C ALA A 220 10.87 29.86 -10.96
N LEU A 221 10.86 31.17 -11.20
CA LEU A 221 10.67 31.74 -12.55
C LEU A 221 11.69 31.18 -13.56
N GLY A 222 12.97 31.11 -13.18
CA GLY A 222 14.01 30.53 -14.04
C GLY A 222 13.77 29.06 -14.41
N ALA A 223 13.19 28.26 -13.50
CA ALA A 223 12.86 26.86 -13.77
C ALA A 223 11.55 26.66 -14.55
N ILE A 224 10.67 27.68 -14.59
CA ILE A 224 9.39 27.65 -15.30
C ILE A 224 9.56 28.13 -16.75
N GLU A 225 10.53 28.99 -17.05
CA GLU A 225 10.80 29.50 -18.41
C GLU A 225 10.72 28.46 -19.54
N PRO A 226 11.41 27.30 -19.47
CA PRO A 226 11.30 26.28 -20.53
C PRO A 226 9.92 25.60 -20.61
N LYS A 227 9.08 25.71 -19.57
CA LYS A 227 7.69 25.20 -19.59
C LYS A 227 6.71 26.19 -20.21
N TRP A 228 7.03 27.48 -20.22
CA TRP A 228 6.17 28.51 -20.86
C TRP A 228 6.08 28.31 -22.37
N GLU A 229 7.14 27.83 -23.01
CA GLU A 229 7.16 27.50 -24.45
C GLU A 229 6.13 26.40 -24.80
N GLN A 230 5.81 25.52 -23.85
CA GLN A 230 4.79 24.48 -24.04
C GLN A 230 3.35 25.02 -23.99
N LEU A 231 3.17 26.24 -23.46
CA LEU A 231 1.87 26.86 -23.25
C LEU A 231 1.62 27.92 -24.35
N SER A 232 1.12 27.48 -25.51
CA SER A 232 0.72 28.41 -26.59
C SER A 232 -0.59 29.11 -26.23
N GLN A 233 -0.58 30.43 -26.07
CA GLN A 233 -1.79 31.22 -25.89
C GLN A 233 -2.33 31.71 -27.24
N LEU A 234 -3.59 31.42 -27.54
CA LEU A 234 -4.28 31.88 -28.76
C LEU A 234 -5.11 33.16 -28.51
N ARG A 235 -5.20 33.63 -27.27
CA ARG A 235 -5.98 34.81 -26.86
C ARG A 235 -5.17 35.68 -25.91
N SER A 236 -5.19 37.00 -26.10
CA SER A 236 -4.64 37.94 -25.13
C SER A 236 -5.59 38.06 -23.94
N LEU A 237 -5.08 37.84 -22.74
CA LEU A 237 -5.81 38.04 -21.49
C LEU A 237 -5.26 39.31 -20.84
N ASP A 238 -5.87 40.44 -21.17
CA ASP A 238 -5.27 41.75 -20.93
C ASP A 238 -5.32 42.21 -19.45
N THR A 239 -6.18 41.62 -18.61
CA THR A 239 -6.32 42.02 -17.18
C THR A 239 -6.21 40.85 -16.22
N VAL A 240 -5.56 41.09 -15.07
CA VAL A 240 -5.36 40.11 -13.99
C VAL A 240 -6.68 39.56 -13.47
N GLU A 241 -7.70 40.40 -13.31
CA GLU A 241 -9.04 40.00 -12.86
C GLU A 241 -9.69 38.98 -13.82
N LYS A 242 -9.54 39.17 -15.14
CA LYS A 242 -10.05 38.20 -16.14
C LYS A 242 -9.27 36.89 -16.09
N VAL A 243 -7.97 36.93 -15.80
CA VAL A 243 -7.15 35.74 -15.60
C VAL A 243 -7.61 34.98 -14.35
N GLU A 244 -7.87 35.67 -13.24
CA GLU A 244 -8.37 35.06 -12.00
C GLU A 244 -9.76 34.43 -12.20
N GLU A 245 -10.68 35.14 -12.85
CA GLU A 245 -12.01 34.63 -13.18
C GLU A 245 -11.92 33.39 -14.09
N PHE A 246 -11.04 33.43 -15.10
CA PHE A 246 -10.81 32.29 -15.99
C PHE A 246 -10.20 31.10 -15.24
N LEU A 247 -9.25 31.33 -14.33
CA LEU A 247 -8.67 30.27 -13.50
C LEU A 247 -9.70 29.67 -12.54
N ALA A 248 -10.57 30.49 -11.94
CA ALA A 248 -11.67 30.04 -11.10
C ALA A 248 -12.69 29.21 -11.89
N THR A 249 -13.08 29.69 -13.07
CA THR A 249 -14.06 29.05 -13.95
C THR A 249 -13.50 27.75 -14.54
N SER A 250 -12.25 27.74 -14.99
CA SER A 250 -11.59 26.55 -15.54
C SER A 250 -11.37 25.47 -14.49
N ARG A 251 -10.94 25.85 -13.27
CA ARG A 251 -10.90 24.93 -12.11
C ARG A 251 -12.29 24.38 -11.82
N PHE A 252 -13.30 25.25 -11.79
CA PHE A 252 -14.68 24.83 -11.56
C PHE A 252 -15.16 23.87 -12.64
N ASN A 253 -14.93 24.12 -13.93
CA ASN A 253 -15.37 23.23 -15.02
C ASN A 253 -14.63 21.88 -15.03
N THR A 254 -13.33 21.91 -14.77
CA THR A 254 -12.49 20.70 -14.67
C THR A 254 -12.91 19.83 -13.48
N ASP A 255 -13.25 20.46 -12.35
CA ASP A 255 -13.69 19.78 -11.14
C ASP A 255 -15.19 19.45 -11.17
N SER A 256 -16.02 20.24 -11.85
CA SER A 256 -17.47 20.01 -12.00
C SER A 256 -17.77 18.84 -12.91
N GLY A 257 -16.94 18.54 -13.91
CA GLY A 257 -16.99 17.26 -14.61
C GLY A 257 -16.85 16.05 -13.66
N LYS A 258 -16.06 16.21 -12.57
CA LYS A 258 -15.86 15.19 -11.52
C LYS A 258 -16.91 15.27 -10.40
N ARG A 259 -17.44 16.46 -10.10
CA ARG A 259 -18.49 16.70 -9.08
C ARG A 259 -19.91 16.49 -9.60
N ALA A 260 -20.20 16.66 -10.89
CA ALA A 260 -21.54 16.49 -11.44
C ALA A 260 -22.08 15.08 -11.19
N GLU A 261 -21.22 14.05 -11.21
CA GLU A 261 -21.59 12.69 -10.79
C GLU A 261 -21.86 12.58 -9.27
N GLY A 262 -21.08 13.27 -8.44
CA GLY A 262 -21.23 13.30 -6.98
C GLY A 262 -22.44 14.11 -6.50
N GLN A 263 -22.67 15.29 -7.08
CA GLN A 263 -23.83 16.15 -6.82
C GLN A 263 -25.12 15.52 -7.35
N ARG A 264 -25.11 14.83 -8.52
CA ARG A 264 -26.27 14.03 -8.96
C ARG A 264 -26.65 12.96 -7.93
N ARG A 265 -25.68 12.37 -7.24
CA ARG A 265 -25.92 11.38 -6.16
C ARG A 265 -26.43 12.05 -4.88
N PHE A 266 -25.80 13.14 -4.46
CA PHE A 266 -26.20 13.88 -3.26
C PHE A 266 -27.60 14.51 -3.39
N VAL A 267 -27.90 15.16 -4.53
CA VAL A 267 -29.22 15.76 -4.81
C VAL A 267 -30.31 14.69 -4.90
N LYS A 268 -30.01 13.51 -5.48
CA LYS A 268 -30.93 12.35 -5.45
C LYS A 268 -31.21 11.87 -4.03
N GLU A 269 -30.21 11.87 -3.15
CA GLU A 269 -30.38 11.49 -1.74
C GLU A 269 -31.18 12.52 -0.93
N GLN A 270 -30.93 13.82 -1.15
CA GLN A 270 -31.68 14.91 -0.50
C GLN A 270 -33.15 14.91 -0.94
N PHE A 271 -33.41 14.79 -2.24
CA PHE A 271 -34.78 14.72 -2.77
C PHE A 271 -35.54 13.48 -2.24
N LYS A 272 -34.85 12.35 -2.05
CA LYS A 272 -35.41 11.17 -1.37
C LYS A 272 -35.74 11.46 0.10
N ARG A 273 -34.86 12.15 0.83
CA ARG A 273 -35.09 12.52 2.24
C ARG A 273 -36.26 13.49 2.39
N GLU A 274 -36.34 14.53 1.56
CA GLU A 274 -37.45 15.49 1.58
C GLU A 274 -38.79 14.84 1.24
N LYS A 275 -38.83 13.94 0.23
CA LYS A 275 -40.05 13.17 -0.06
C LYS A 275 -40.47 12.26 1.10
N MET A 276 -39.52 11.73 1.87
CA MET A 276 -39.82 10.90 3.04
C MET A 276 -40.35 11.74 4.21
N MET A 277 -39.81 12.94 4.41
CA MET A 277 -40.30 13.89 5.43
C MET A 277 -41.72 14.38 5.11
N LYS A 278 -41.96 14.81 3.87
CA LYS A 278 -43.30 15.24 3.43
C LYS A 278 -44.37 14.15 3.47
N ARG A 279 -43.96 12.88 3.38
CA ARG A 279 -44.87 11.73 3.56
C ARG A 279 -45.18 11.44 5.02
N LYS A 280 -44.21 11.63 5.92
CA LYS A 280 -44.40 11.51 7.37
C LYS A 280 -45.23 12.63 7.97
N GLU A 281 -45.21 13.81 7.36
CA GLU A 281 -46.03 14.96 7.79
C GLU A 281 -47.48 14.88 7.29
N ALA A 282 -47.77 13.97 6.36
CA ALA A 282 -49.10 13.78 5.75
C ALA A 282 -49.85 12.55 6.29
N GLU A 283 -49.23 11.77 7.17
CA GLU A 283 -49.83 10.68 7.97
C GLU A 283 -50.08 11.17 9.40
#